data_AF-A0A447P882-F1
#
_entry.id   AF-A0A447P882-F1
#
_cell.length_a   1.000
_cell.length_b   1.000
_cell.length_c   1.000
_cell.angle_alpha   90.00
_cell.angle_beta   90.00
_cell.angle_gamma   90.00
#
_symmetry.space_group_name_H-M   'P 1'
#
loop_
_entity.id
_entity.type
_entity.pdbx_description
1 polymer ?
#
loop_
_entity_poly.entity_id
_entity_poly.type
_entity_poly.pdbx_seq_one_letter_code
_entity_poly.pdbx_strand_id
1 'polypeptide(L)'
;MSSKNKGIEVAKGKYIFFGDDDSFLMPGAIKQLLKTKLLTNADVIGARILYMNKEESAFEQCIHRHKKHGLFRSDLSKLEFNFTADLGEPVECFYAQALILVEKSKLGNHRFNLSYFGNCYREETDFMLSLYIKGLKFVYDSQALLINLPPQKATGGQEHQIKLNIIMKA
;
A
#
# COMPACT_ATOMS: atom_id res chain seq x y z
N MET A 1 11.30 9.96 -16.31
CA MET A 1 10.96 8.56 -15.95
C MET A 1 10.71 8.53 -14.45
N SER A 2 9.56 8.04 -13.98
CA SER A 2 9.22 7.90 -12.55
C SER A 2 10.15 6.89 -11.87
N SER A 3 10.48 7.10 -10.59
CA SER A 3 11.36 6.22 -9.80
C SER A 3 10.83 4.79 -9.74
N LYS A 4 9.52 4.62 -9.60
CA LYS A 4 8.85 3.30 -9.59
C LYS A 4 9.02 2.57 -10.92
N ASN A 5 8.90 3.28 -12.04
CA ASN A 5 9.13 2.70 -13.37
C ASN A 5 10.58 2.23 -13.54
N LYS A 6 11.55 3.03 -13.07
CA LYS A 6 12.95 2.62 -13.10
C LYS A 6 13.20 1.38 -12.23
N GLY A 7 12.57 1.33 -11.05
CA GLY A 7 12.59 0.17 -10.17
C GLY A 7 12.09 -1.11 -10.86
N ILE A 8 10.95 -1.04 -11.56
CA ILE A 8 10.39 -2.18 -12.32
C ILE A 8 11.38 -2.69 -13.38
N GLU A 9 12.04 -1.79 -14.09
CA GLU A 9 13.00 -2.13 -15.16
C GLU A 9 14.21 -2.90 -14.62
N VAL A 10 14.81 -2.39 -13.53
CA VAL A 10 16.07 -2.91 -13.00
C VAL A 10 15.89 -4.09 -12.04
N ALA A 11 14.69 -4.30 -11.50
CA ALA A 11 14.39 -5.40 -10.60
C ALA A 11 14.71 -6.76 -11.24
N LYS A 12 15.46 -7.62 -10.54
CA LYS A 12 15.87 -8.94 -11.06
C LYS A 12 15.06 -10.11 -10.48
N GLY A 13 14.32 -9.86 -9.41
CA GLY A 13 13.52 -10.88 -8.72
C GLY A 13 12.35 -11.39 -9.56
N LYS A 14 11.92 -12.62 -9.27
CA LYS A 14 10.65 -13.17 -9.81
C LYS A 14 9.45 -12.34 -9.37
N TYR A 15 9.51 -11.82 -8.14
CA TYR A 15 8.51 -10.95 -7.56
C TYR A 15 9.10 -9.54 -7.39
N ILE A 16 8.25 -8.54 -7.53
CA ILE A 16 8.53 -7.16 -7.17
C ILE A 16 7.67 -6.83 -5.97
N PHE A 17 8.31 -6.26 -4.96
CA PHE A 17 7.65 -5.70 -3.79
C PHE A 17 7.71 -4.19 -3.89
N PHE A 18 6.55 -3.55 -3.83
CA PHE A 18 6.42 -2.10 -3.69
C PHE A 18 6.21 -1.79 -2.21
N GLY A 19 6.86 -0.73 -1.73
CA GLY A 19 6.70 -0.21 -0.39
C GLY A 19 7.17 1.24 -0.32
N ASP A 20 6.93 1.87 0.82
CA ASP A 20 7.22 3.28 1.07
C ASP A 20 8.42 3.47 2.00
N ASP A 21 9.06 4.64 1.93
CA ASP A 21 10.28 5.00 2.67
C ASP A 21 10.00 5.55 4.07
N ASP A 22 8.75 5.84 4.39
CA ASP A 22 8.26 6.35 5.68
C ASP A 22 7.61 5.26 6.55
N SER A 23 7.85 4.00 6.20
CA SER A 23 7.06 2.88 6.69
C SER A 23 7.92 1.76 7.26
N PHE A 24 7.41 1.14 8.34
CA PHE A 24 8.04 -0.01 8.97
C PHE A 24 7.36 -1.31 8.53
N LEU A 25 8.13 -2.18 7.89
CA LEU A 25 7.68 -3.50 7.49
C LEU A 25 7.80 -4.49 8.66
N MET A 26 6.68 -5.04 9.13
CA MET A 26 6.71 -5.94 10.28
C MET A 26 7.42 -7.26 9.96
N PRO A 27 8.12 -7.86 10.93
CA PRO A 27 8.78 -9.14 10.75
C PRO A 27 7.85 -10.20 10.16
N GLY A 28 8.30 -10.87 9.10
CA GLY A 28 7.54 -11.93 8.43
C GLY A 28 6.55 -11.46 7.36
N ALA A 29 6.32 -10.17 7.17
CA ALA A 29 5.34 -9.66 6.20
C ALA A 29 5.59 -10.17 4.77
N ILE A 30 6.83 -10.11 4.26
CA ILE A 30 7.17 -10.64 2.92
C ILE A 30 6.91 -12.15 2.81
N LYS A 31 7.27 -12.91 3.85
CA LYS A 31 7.04 -14.36 3.90
C LYS A 31 5.54 -14.67 3.84
N GLN A 32 4.73 -13.87 4.54
CA GLN A 32 3.28 -14.00 4.53
C GLN A 32 2.68 -13.65 3.16
N LEU A 33 3.12 -12.57 2.51
CA LEU A 33 2.69 -12.24 1.14
C LEU A 33 3.02 -13.35 0.14
N LEU A 34 4.21 -13.93 0.23
CA LEU A 34 4.61 -15.08 -0.60
C LEU A 34 3.75 -16.31 -0.33
N LYS A 35 3.46 -16.61 0.94
CA LYS A 35 2.54 -17.69 1.33
C LYS A 35 1.16 -17.46 0.69
N THR A 36 0.63 -16.25 0.76
CA THR A 36 -0.68 -15.92 0.17
C THR A 36 -0.67 -16.00 -1.35
N LYS A 37 0.41 -15.60 -2.02
CA LYS A 37 0.58 -15.84 -3.47
C LYS A 37 0.43 -17.33 -3.80
N LEU A 38 1.11 -18.20 -3.04
CA LEU A 38 1.09 -19.65 -3.29
C LEU A 38 -0.28 -20.27 -3.00
N LEU A 39 -0.98 -19.82 -1.96
CA LEU A 39 -2.28 -20.35 -1.57
C LEU A 39 -3.43 -19.92 -2.50
N THR A 40 -3.43 -18.65 -2.92
CA THR A 40 -4.58 -18.05 -3.62
C THR A 40 -4.38 -17.95 -5.14
N ASN A 41 -3.14 -18.16 -5.57
CA ASN A 41 -2.66 -17.90 -6.93
C ASN A 41 -2.93 -16.47 -7.43
N ALA A 42 -3.14 -15.50 -6.53
CA ALA A 42 -3.36 -14.09 -6.89
C ALA A 42 -2.19 -13.50 -7.69
N ASP A 43 -2.44 -12.52 -8.55
CA ASP A 43 -1.38 -11.84 -9.31
C ASP A 43 -0.76 -10.70 -8.50
N VAL A 44 -1.58 -10.02 -7.71
CA VAL A 44 -1.19 -8.92 -6.81
C VAL A 44 -1.68 -9.21 -5.41
N ILE A 45 -0.78 -9.14 -4.43
CA ILE A 45 -1.08 -9.38 -3.02
C ILE A 45 -0.82 -8.09 -2.26
N GLY A 46 -1.89 -7.50 -1.72
CA GLY A 46 -1.83 -6.33 -0.85
C GLY A 46 -1.69 -6.72 0.61
N ALA A 47 -0.83 -6.00 1.34
CA ALA A 47 -0.71 -6.13 2.78
C ALA A 47 -1.67 -5.20 3.52
N ARG A 48 -1.78 -5.39 4.84
CA ARG A 48 -2.37 -4.42 5.77
C ARG A 48 -1.42 -3.27 6.02
N ILE A 49 -1.94 -2.07 5.84
CA ILE A 49 -1.25 -0.83 6.12
C ILE A 49 -1.96 -0.15 7.28
N LEU A 50 -1.21 0.15 8.35
CA LEU A 50 -1.71 0.89 9.50
C LEU A 50 -0.98 2.22 9.61
N TYR A 51 -1.69 3.25 10.05
CA TYR A 51 -1.13 4.58 10.23
C TYR A 51 -0.91 4.85 11.71
N MET A 52 0.34 4.96 12.14
CA MET A 52 0.69 5.19 13.54
C MET A 52 0.46 6.66 13.91
N ASN A 53 -0.23 6.89 15.02
CA ASN A 53 -0.45 8.21 15.56
C ASN A 53 0.83 8.72 16.24
N LYS A 54 1.01 10.05 16.22
CA LYS A 54 2.13 10.74 16.88
C LYS A 54 2.23 10.42 18.38
N GLU A 55 1.10 10.28 19.05
CA GLU A 55 1.01 9.97 20.49
C GLU A 55 1.37 8.51 20.82
N GLU A 56 1.36 7.60 19.84
CA GLU A 56 1.66 6.18 20.08
C GLU A 56 3.18 5.99 20.20
N SER A 57 3.68 5.42 21.28
CA SER A 57 5.11 5.19 21.51
C SER A 57 5.59 3.81 21.04
N ALA A 58 4.67 2.89 20.75
CA ALA A 58 4.97 1.52 20.32
C ALA A 58 3.99 1.04 19.23
N PHE A 59 4.44 0.12 18.38
CA PHE A 59 3.62 -0.44 17.29
C PHE A 59 2.38 -1.18 17.79
N GLU A 60 2.47 -1.81 18.95
CA GLU A 60 1.38 -2.55 19.58
C GLU A 60 0.17 -1.65 19.89
N GLN A 61 0.41 -0.37 20.20
CA GLN A 61 -0.67 0.60 20.42
C GLN A 61 -1.42 0.88 19.13
N CYS A 62 -0.69 1.10 18.03
CA CYS A 62 -1.25 1.27 16.68
C CYS A 62 -2.05 0.03 16.25
N ILE A 63 -1.48 -1.16 16.43
CA ILE A 63 -2.11 -2.43 16.10
C ILE A 63 -3.39 -2.62 16.92
N HIS A 64 -3.34 -2.37 18.23
CA HIS A 64 -4.50 -2.51 19.12
C HIS A 64 -5.64 -1.55 18.73
N ARG A 65 -5.32 -0.28 18.43
CA ARG A 65 -6.31 0.69 17.96
C ARG A 65 -7.00 0.23 16.68
N HIS A 66 -6.24 -0.23 15.69
CA HIS A 66 -6.81 -0.73 14.45
C HIS A 66 -7.47 -2.11 14.59
N LYS A 67 -7.16 -2.90 15.62
CA LYS A 67 -7.94 -4.11 15.93
C LYS A 67 -9.36 -3.77 16.39
N LYS A 68 -9.54 -2.65 17.10
CA LYS A 68 -10.85 -2.18 17.56
C LYS A 68 -11.64 -1.41 16.50
N HIS A 69 -10.95 -0.67 15.63
CA HIS A 69 -11.56 0.30 14.73
C HIS A 69 -11.27 0.08 13.24
N GLY A 70 -10.47 -0.93 12.90
CA GLY A 70 -10.10 -1.23 11.52
C GLY A 70 -11.31 -1.65 10.70
N LEU A 71 -11.30 -1.28 9.43
CA LEU A 71 -12.38 -1.56 8.49
C LEU A 71 -11.83 -2.28 7.26
N PHE A 72 -12.63 -3.19 6.74
CA PHE A 72 -12.43 -3.75 5.40
C PHE A 72 -13.56 -3.27 4.49
N ARG A 73 -13.21 -2.57 3.41
CA ARG A 73 -14.12 -2.17 2.34
C ARG A 73 -13.44 -2.41 1.01
N SER A 74 -14.15 -3.01 0.07
CA SER A 74 -13.75 -3.14 -1.32
C SER A 74 -15.01 -3.09 -2.18
N ASP A 75 -15.49 -1.89 -2.47
CA ASP A 75 -16.64 -1.63 -3.34
C ASP A 75 -16.21 -0.87 -4.61
N LEU A 76 -16.07 -1.59 -5.72
CA LEU A 76 -15.70 -0.99 -7.02
C LEU A 76 -16.77 -0.01 -7.52
N SER A 77 -18.05 -0.27 -7.25
CA SER A 77 -19.16 0.57 -7.75
C SER A 77 -19.13 1.98 -7.17
N LYS A 78 -18.53 2.14 -5.99
CA LYS A 78 -18.33 3.41 -5.29
C LYS A 78 -16.88 3.88 -5.31
N LEU A 79 -15.99 3.09 -5.89
CA LEU A 79 -14.53 3.25 -5.81
C LEU A 79 -14.06 3.42 -4.35
N GLU A 80 -14.68 2.68 -3.43
CA GLU A 80 -14.43 2.77 -2.00
C GLU A 80 -13.57 1.60 -1.54
N PHE A 81 -12.48 1.91 -0.83
CA PHE A 81 -11.63 0.90 -0.23
C PHE A 81 -11.09 1.34 1.14
N ASN A 82 -10.99 0.38 2.06
CA ASN A 82 -10.36 0.55 3.36
C ASN A 82 -9.78 -0.81 3.77
N PHE A 83 -8.50 -0.88 4.09
CA PHE A 83 -7.77 -2.13 4.29
C PHE A 83 -7.01 -2.14 5.62
N THR A 84 -7.69 -1.69 6.67
CA THR A 84 -7.11 -1.57 8.02
C THR A 84 -7.61 -2.63 8.99
N ALA A 85 -8.63 -3.42 8.64
CA ALA A 85 -9.16 -4.49 9.49
C ALA A 85 -8.18 -5.66 9.64
N ASP A 86 -8.27 -6.33 10.79
CA ASP A 86 -7.63 -7.62 11.06
C ASP A 86 -8.60 -8.72 10.62
N LEU A 87 -8.25 -9.48 9.58
CA LEU A 87 -9.09 -10.53 8.99
C LEU A 87 -8.46 -11.90 9.24
N GLY A 88 -9.29 -12.92 9.48
CA GLY A 88 -8.82 -14.28 9.73
C GLY A 88 -8.19 -14.96 8.51
N GLU A 89 -8.50 -14.49 7.30
CA GLU A 89 -8.03 -15.07 6.04
C GLU A 89 -7.83 -13.99 4.96
N PRO A 90 -7.00 -14.26 3.94
CA PRO A 90 -6.88 -13.38 2.79
C PRO A 90 -8.19 -13.30 2.00
N VAL A 91 -8.53 -12.11 1.51
CA VAL A 91 -9.79 -11.85 0.80
C VAL A 91 -9.52 -11.22 -0.56
N GLU A 92 -10.35 -11.56 -1.55
CA GLU A 92 -10.28 -10.92 -2.87
C GLU A 92 -10.74 -9.45 -2.77
N CYS A 93 -10.09 -8.58 -3.52
CA CYS A 93 -10.40 -7.15 -3.57
C CYS A 93 -10.18 -6.61 -4.99
N PHE A 94 -10.66 -5.41 -5.29
CA PHE A 94 -10.39 -4.76 -6.60
C PHE A 94 -9.16 -3.84 -6.60
N TYR A 95 -8.56 -3.61 -5.44
CA TYR A 95 -7.48 -2.66 -5.23
C TYR A 95 -6.62 -3.10 -4.04
N ALA A 96 -5.33 -2.75 -4.05
CA ALA A 96 -4.41 -2.93 -2.93
C ALA A 96 -3.55 -1.66 -2.78
N GLN A 97 -3.34 -1.20 -1.54
CA GLN A 97 -2.56 0.00 -1.24
C GLN A 97 -1.06 -0.32 -1.19
N ALA A 98 -0.22 0.67 -1.55
CA ALA A 98 1.24 0.88 -1.52
C ALA A 98 2.19 -0.28 -1.18
N LEU A 99 1.80 -1.17 -0.26
CA LEU A 99 2.49 -2.40 0.07
C LEU A 99 1.94 -3.60 -0.70
N ILE A 100 2.47 -3.81 -1.90
CA ILE A 100 2.07 -4.95 -2.75
C ILE A 100 3.24 -5.85 -3.13
N LEU A 101 2.96 -7.15 -3.20
CA LEU A 101 3.80 -8.13 -3.87
C LEU A 101 3.14 -8.54 -5.19
N VAL A 102 3.88 -8.42 -6.29
CA VAL A 102 3.40 -8.79 -7.63
C VAL A 102 4.44 -9.65 -8.34
N GLU A 103 3.98 -10.64 -9.11
CA GLU A 103 4.87 -11.41 -9.97
C GLU A 103 5.32 -10.55 -11.17
N LYS A 104 6.63 -10.41 -11.36
CA LYS A 104 7.18 -9.46 -12.36
C LYS A 104 6.65 -9.75 -13.77
N SER A 105 6.48 -11.02 -14.12
CA SER A 105 5.96 -11.43 -15.43
C SER A 105 4.55 -10.90 -15.71
N LYS A 106 3.73 -10.69 -14.66
CA LYS A 106 2.36 -10.16 -14.75
C LYS A 106 2.32 -8.67 -15.05
N LEU A 107 3.36 -7.92 -14.69
CA LEU A 107 3.47 -6.51 -15.03
C LEU A 107 3.79 -6.30 -16.51
N GLY A 108 4.64 -7.16 -17.11
CA GLY A 108 5.09 -7.00 -18.49
C GLY A 108 5.61 -5.58 -18.80
N ASN A 109 5.01 -4.93 -19.79
CA ASN A 109 5.32 -3.55 -20.18
C ASN A 109 4.48 -2.49 -19.46
N HIS A 110 3.66 -2.87 -18.48
CA HIS A 110 2.84 -1.92 -17.74
C HIS A 110 3.67 -1.05 -16.80
N ARG A 111 3.37 0.25 -16.77
CA ARG A 111 4.16 1.28 -16.07
C ARG A 111 3.24 2.33 -15.49
N PHE A 112 3.70 2.99 -14.43
CA PHE A 112 3.07 4.17 -13.86
C PHE A 112 3.03 5.29 -14.90
N ASN A 113 1.92 6.04 -14.93
CA ASN A 113 1.71 7.12 -15.86
C ASN A 113 2.60 8.33 -15.50
N LEU A 114 3.37 8.82 -16.48
CA LEU A 114 4.31 9.94 -16.28
C LEU A 114 3.65 11.32 -16.33
N SER A 115 2.34 11.39 -16.61
CA SER A 115 1.58 12.64 -16.65
C SER A 115 1.09 13.11 -15.28
N TYR A 116 1.32 12.36 -14.20
CA TYR A 116 1.12 12.85 -12.84
C TYR A 116 2.29 13.74 -12.44
N PHE A 117 1.99 14.99 -12.09
CA PHE A 117 2.96 15.99 -11.65
C PHE A 117 2.63 16.48 -10.22
N GLY A 118 3.61 17.10 -9.55
CA GLY A 118 3.44 17.58 -8.18
C GLY A 118 3.52 16.45 -7.15
N ASN A 119 2.51 16.35 -6.27
CA ASN A 119 2.49 15.32 -5.22
C ASN A 119 2.13 13.92 -5.73
N CYS A 120 1.77 13.78 -7.01
CA CYS A 120 1.45 12.51 -7.66
C CYS A 120 0.44 11.64 -6.90
N TYR A 121 -0.46 12.25 -6.12
CA TYR A 121 -1.32 11.55 -5.15
C TYR A 121 -2.15 10.40 -5.77
N ARG A 122 -2.50 10.50 -7.05
CA ARG A 122 -3.32 9.50 -7.77
C ARG A 122 -2.52 8.53 -8.64
N GLU A 123 -1.19 8.69 -8.73
CA GLU A 123 -0.31 7.86 -9.59
C GLU A 123 -0.44 6.37 -9.25
N GLU A 124 -0.50 6.05 -7.95
CA GLU A 124 -0.62 4.68 -7.48
C GLU A 124 -2.02 4.11 -7.67
N THR A 125 -3.06 4.88 -7.35
CA THR A 125 -4.45 4.45 -7.57
C THR A 125 -4.68 4.10 -9.04
N ASP A 126 -4.20 4.92 -9.97
CA ASP A 126 -4.28 4.68 -11.41
C ASP A 126 -3.52 3.41 -11.84
N PHE A 127 -2.30 3.23 -11.33
CA PHE A 127 -1.51 2.03 -11.62
C PHE A 127 -2.21 0.75 -11.16
N MET A 128 -2.73 0.70 -9.93
CA MET A 128 -3.41 -0.50 -9.41
C MET A 128 -4.72 -0.77 -10.14
N LEU A 129 -5.54 0.26 -10.40
CA LEU A 129 -6.81 0.08 -11.11
C LEU A 129 -6.58 -0.38 -12.55
N SER A 130 -5.54 0.12 -13.22
CA SER A 130 -5.21 -0.33 -14.57
C SER A 130 -4.66 -1.76 -14.61
N LEU A 131 -3.98 -2.24 -13.55
CA LEU A 131 -3.68 -3.67 -13.38
C LEU A 131 -4.97 -4.49 -13.17
N TYR A 132 -5.90 -4.02 -12.35
CA TYR A 132 -7.18 -4.70 -12.11
C TYR A 132 -8.03 -4.78 -13.40
N ILE A 133 -8.13 -3.69 -14.17
CA ILE A 133 -8.84 -3.64 -15.46
C ILE A 133 -8.25 -4.62 -16.48
N LYS A 134 -6.95 -4.93 -16.39
CA LYS A 134 -6.29 -5.97 -17.20
C LYS A 134 -6.62 -7.40 -16.77
N GLY A 135 -7.46 -7.57 -15.76
CA GLY A 135 -7.89 -8.87 -15.25
C GLY A 135 -6.90 -9.54 -14.31
N LEU A 136 -5.94 -8.79 -13.73
CA LEU A 136 -5.10 -9.34 -12.67
C LEU A 136 -5.94 -9.58 -11.42
N LYS A 137 -5.73 -10.73 -10.77
CA LYS A 137 -6.40 -11.07 -9.51
C LYS A 137 -5.70 -10.41 -8.33
N PHE A 138 -6.44 -9.65 -7.54
CA PHE A 138 -5.96 -8.98 -6.33
C PHE A 138 -6.45 -9.71 -5.09
N VAL A 139 -5.55 -9.90 -4.13
CA VAL A 139 -5.90 -10.42 -2.80
C VAL A 139 -5.29 -9.52 -1.74
N TYR A 140 -6.10 -9.16 -0.75
CA TYR A 140 -5.66 -8.50 0.46
C TYR A 140 -5.40 -9.54 1.56
N ASP A 141 -4.21 -9.47 2.18
CA ASP A 141 -3.85 -10.31 3.32
C ASP A 141 -3.54 -9.43 4.54
N SER A 142 -4.45 -9.47 5.51
CA SER A 142 -4.33 -8.65 6.71
C SER A 142 -3.18 -9.06 7.65
N GLN A 143 -2.63 -10.26 7.47
CA GLN A 143 -1.57 -10.84 8.31
C GLN A 143 -0.17 -10.38 7.85
N ALA A 144 -0.04 -9.89 6.61
CA ALA A 144 1.14 -9.14 6.19
C ALA A 144 0.94 -7.69 6.62
N LEU A 145 1.80 -7.18 7.51
CA LEU A 145 1.60 -5.89 8.15
C LEU A 145 2.74 -4.92 7.87
N LEU A 146 2.36 -3.68 7.57
CA LEU A 146 3.22 -2.50 7.56
C LEU A 146 2.57 -1.37 8.35
N ILE A 147 3.42 -0.55 8.96
CA ILE A 147 3.01 0.59 9.75
C ILE A 147 3.68 1.86 9.17
N ASN A 148 2.88 2.76 8.62
CA ASN A 148 3.34 4.09 8.24
C ASN A 148 3.63 4.89 9.51
N LEU A 149 4.84 5.45 9.58
CA LEU A 149 5.28 6.24 10.71
C LEU A 149 4.74 7.67 10.59
N PRO A 150 4.39 8.33 11.70
CA PRO A 150 4.10 9.76 11.66
C PRO A 150 5.36 10.52 11.24
N PRO A 151 5.26 11.67 10.54
CA PRO A 151 6.41 12.40 10.01
C PRO A 151 7.52 12.70 11.04
N GLN A 152 7.15 12.91 12.31
CA GLN A 152 8.11 13.18 13.39
C GLN A 152 8.97 11.96 13.77
N LYS A 153 8.59 10.77 13.33
CA LYS A 153 9.25 9.49 13.60
C LYS A 153 9.77 8.82 12.33
N ALA A 154 9.29 9.25 11.16
CA ALA A 154 9.82 8.82 9.89
C ALA A 154 11.21 9.44 9.67
N THR A 155 12.14 8.64 9.16
CA THR A 155 13.47 9.11 8.74
C THR A 155 13.54 9.35 7.21
N GLY A 156 12.41 9.22 6.51
CA GLY A 156 12.22 9.40 5.05
C GLY A 156 10.90 10.13 4.74
N GLY A 157 10.65 10.46 3.47
CA GLY A 157 9.47 11.23 3.00
C GLY A 157 9.76 12.67 2.54
N GLN A 158 8.95 13.21 1.61
CA GLN A 158 8.98 14.63 1.22
C GLN A 158 8.28 15.50 2.27
N GLU A 159 9.05 16.22 3.10
CA GLU A 159 8.52 17.34 3.88
C GLU A 159 8.15 18.52 2.97
N HIS A 160 6.91 18.58 2.50
CA HIS A 160 6.35 19.86 2.09
C HIS A 160 5.86 20.59 3.35
N GLN A 161 6.75 21.36 3.99
CA GLN A 161 6.34 22.44 4.90
C GLN A 161 5.60 23.51 4.10
N ILE A 162 4.37 23.26 3.70
CA ILE A 162 3.47 24.34 3.27
C ILE A 162 2.92 24.96 4.56
N LYS A 163 3.54 26.07 5.00
CA LYS A 163 2.91 27.02 5.93
C LYS A 163 1.65 27.56 5.26
N LEU A 164 0.55 26.83 5.36
CA LEU A 164 -0.76 27.34 4.98
C LEU A 164 -1.28 28.19 6.14
N ASN A 165 -0.93 29.48 6.12
CA ASN A 165 -1.60 30.51 6.93
C ASN A 165 -3.04 30.64 6.44
N ILE A 166 -3.93 29.74 6.88
CA ILE A 166 -5.38 30.00 6.81
C ILE A 166 -5.73 30.83 8.05
N ILE A 167 -5.85 32.13 7.81
CA ILE A 167 -6.56 33.06 8.66
C ILE A 167 -8.03 32.58 8.70
N MET A 168 -8.42 31.93 9.80
CA MET A 168 -9.84 31.88 10.17
C MET A 168 -10.23 33.26 10.70
N LYS A 169 -10.89 34.07 9.88
CA LYS A 169 -11.74 35.14 10.40
C LYS A 169 -13.10 34.54 10.74
N ALA A 170 -13.50 34.80 11.97
CA ALA A 170 -14.83 34.58 12.53
C ALA A 170 -15.92 35.32 11.73
#